data_AF-A0AAN8NDF1-F1
#
_entry.id   AF-A0AAN8NDF1-F1
#
_cell.length_a   1.000
_cell.length_b   1.000
_cell.length_c   1.000
_cell.angle_alpha   90.00
_cell.angle_beta   90.00
_cell.angle_gamma   90.00
#
_symmetry.space_group_name_H-M   'P 1'
#
loop_
_entity.id
_entity.type
_entity.pdbx_description
1 polymer ?
#
loop_
_entity_poly.entity_id
_entity_poly.type
_entity_poly.pdbx_seq_one_letter_code
_entity_poly.pdbx_strand_id
1 'polypeptide(L)'
;MNNNSTNNTEAPTCLPLIPIPIDTSPRMEYLRKLLERPQEITTHIENIRAVLKAYEDGETPSRFYQNGQPVGLDEVDLEIPVWFEGGHMFTSVGSYVPRGAHMAVS
;
A
#
# COMPACT_ATOMS: atom_id res chain seq x y z
N MET A 1 25.94 58.29 8.62
CA MET A 1 25.51 57.75 9.92
C MET A 1 24.05 58.10 10.02
N ASN A 2 23.08 57.19 9.94
CA ASN A 2 22.84 56.03 10.78
C ASN A 2 21.80 55.08 10.11
N ASN A 3 21.98 53.77 10.33
CA ASN A 3 21.43 52.68 9.53
C ASN A 3 20.52 51.82 10.40
N ASN A 4 19.21 51.84 10.21
CA ASN A 4 18.31 50.97 10.98
C ASN A 4 17.16 50.47 10.08
N SER A 5 17.49 49.59 9.13
CA SER A 5 16.48 48.81 8.39
C SER A 5 16.31 47.47 9.13
N THR A 6 15.35 47.41 10.04
CA THR A 6 14.93 46.17 10.72
C THR A 6 14.21 45.27 9.72
N ASN A 7 14.96 44.33 9.14
CA ASN A 7 14.41 43.23 8.38
C ASN A 7 13.80 42.23 9.35
N ASN A 8 12.50 42.36 9.61
CA ASN A 8 11.72 41.34 10.32
C ASN A 8 11.50 40.17 9.36
N THR A 9 12.42 39.21 9.36
CA THR A 9 12.20 37.90 8.73
C THR A 9 11.26 37.11 9.62
N GLU A 10 9.97 37.26 9.40
CA GLU A 10 8.95 36.42 10.01
C GLU A 10 9.18 34.97 9.55
N ALA A 11 9.47 34.08 10.50
CA ALA A 11 9.60 32.66 10.20
C ALA A 11 8.25 32.15 9.64
N PRO A 12 8.25 31.32 8.58
CA PRO A 12 7.02 30.80 8.02
C PRO A 12 6.24 30.04 9.10
N THR A 13 5.08 30.59 9.46
CA THR A 13 4.17 30.00 10.45
C THR A 13 3.69 28.65 9.92
N CYS A 14 4.11 27.56 10.56
CA CYS A 14 3.65 26.22 10.23
C CYS A 14 2.16 26.12 10.57
N LEU A 15 1.30 26.03 9.56
CA LEU A 15 -0.14 25.80 9.76
C LEU A 15 -0.37 24.40 10.34
N PRO A 16 -1.36 24.21 11.22
CA PRO A 16 -1.69 22.88 11.72
C PRO A 16 -2.06 21.96 10.55
N LEU A 17 -1.53 20.73 10.58
CA LEU A 17 -1.81 19.71 9.60
C LEU A 17 -3.30 19.34 9.69
N ILE A 18 -4.12 19.82 8.75
CA ILE A 18 -5.51 19.40 8.63
C ILE A 18 -5.52 18.08 7.85
N PRO A 19 -6.03 16.97 8.41
CA PRO A 19 -6.18 15.73 7.67
C PRO A 19 -7.15 15.97 6.51
N ILE A 20 -6.68 15.76 5.28
CA ILE A 20 -7.53 15.81 4.09
C ILE A 20 -8.42 14.56 4.13
N PRO A 21 -9.76 14.69 4.12
CA PRO A 21 -10.63 13.54 4.00
C PRO A 21 -10.33 12.80 2.70
N ILE A 22 -9.89 11.55 2.80
CA ILE A 22 -9.67 10.69 1.63
C ILE A 22 -11.00 9.98 1.37
N ASP A 23 -11.54 10.14 0.16
CA ASP A 23 -12.67 9.32 -0.29
C ASP A 23 -12.19 7.87 -0.49
N THR A 24 -12.62 6.99 0.41
CA THR A 24 -12.28 5.56 0.40
C THR A 24 -13.21 4.74 -0.49
N SER A 25 -14.32 5.32 -0.98
CA SER A 25 -15.36 4.62 -1.73
C SER A 25 -14.83 3.89 -2.96
N PRO A 26 -13.98 4.52 -3.82
CA PRO A 26 -13.43 3.83 -4.99
C PRO A 26 -12.58 2.60 -4.62
N ARG A 27 -11.86 2.68 -3.50
CA ARG A 27 -11.04 1.57 -3.01
C ARG A 27 -11.91 0.43 -2.48
N MET A 28 -12.92 0.74 -1.68
CA MET A 28 -13.88 -0.25 -1.18
C MET A 28 -14.62 -0.97 -2.32
N GLU A 29 -15.04 -0.23 -3.35
CA GLU A 29 -15.67 -0.83 -4.54
C GLU A 29 -14.72 -1.79 -5.27
N TYR A 30 -13.46 -1.40 -5.45
CA TYR A 30 -12.45 -2.27 -6.03
C TYR A 30 -12.26 -3.58 -5.24
N LEU A 31 -12.14 -3.49 -3.92
CA LEU A 31 -11.98 -4.67 -3.05
C LEU A 31 -13.21 -5.59 -3.10
N ARG A 32 -14.42 -5.03 -3.16
CA ARG A 32 -15.66 -5.82 -3.35
C ARG A 32 -15.66 -6.56 -4.69
N LYS A 33 -15.25 -5.90 -5.78
CA LYS A 33 -15.13 -6.54 -7.11
C LYS A 33 -14.14 -7.70 -7.12
N LEU A 34 -13.03 -7.60 -6.37
CA LEU A 34 -12.09 -8.70 -6.23
C LEU A 34 -12.76 -9.92 -5.57
N LEU A 35 -13.58 -9.70 -4.56
CA LEU A 35 -14.31 -10.79 -3.87
C LEU A 35 -15.40 -11.44 -4.74
N GLU A 36 -15.94 -10.73 -5.73
CA GLU A 36 -16.90 -11.29 -6.70
C GLU A 36 -16.24 -12.31 -7.66
N ARG A 37 -14.91 -12.25 -7.83
CA ARG A 37 -14.14 -13.15 -8.69
C ARG A 37 -13.00 -13.84 -7.90
N PRO A 38 -13.34 -14.71 -6.94
CA PRO A 38 -12.38 -15.25 -5.99
C PRO A 38 -11.30 -16.16 -6.60
N GLN A 39 -11.49 -16.64 -7.84
CA GLN A 39 -10.58 -17.60 -8.46
C GLN A 39 -9.17 -17.04 -8.70
N GLU A 40 -9.03 -15.71 -8.80
CA GLU A 40 -7.74 -15.04 -9.01
C GLU A 40 -7.04 -14.65 -7.70
N ILE A 41 -7.75 -14.68 -6.58
CA ILE A 41 -7.31 -14.09 -5.29
C ILE A 41 -7.65 -14.98 -4.08
N THR A 42 -7.87 -16.27 -4.29
CA THR A 42 -8.41 -17.18 -3.25
C THR A 42 -7.59 -17.12 -1.96
N THR A 43 -6.28 -17.00 -2.09
CA THR A 43 -5.31 -16.90 -1.00
C THR A 43 -5.44 -15.63 -0.14
N HIS A 44 -6.10 -14.58 -0.66
CA HIS A 44 -6.19 -13.28 -0.01
C HIS A 44 -7.61 -12.88 0.37
N ILE A 45 -8.61 -13.74 0.19
CA ILE A 45 -10.02 -13.44 0.49
C ILE A 45 -10.18 -12.92 1.91
N GLU A 46 -9.60 -13.59 2.90
CA GLU A 46 -9.69 -13.19 4.31
C GLU A 46 -8.98 -11.87 4.57
N ASN A 47 -7.84 -11.63 3.92
CA ASN A 47 -7.11 -10.36 4.05
C ASN A 47 -7.91 -9.19 3.44
N ILE A 48 -8.52 -9.39 2.27
CA ILE A 48 -9.34 -8.37 1.60
C ILE A 48 -10.59 -8.06 2.43
N ARG A 49 -11.20 -9.07 3.05
CA ARG A 49 -12.32 -8.89 4.00
C ARG A 49 -11.89 -8.06 5.21
N ALA A 50 -10.72 -8.33 5.78
CA ALA A 50 -10.20 -7.58 6.92
C ALA A 50 -9.98 -6.10 6.57
N VAL A 51 -9.43 -5.81 5.39
CA VAL A 51 -9.27 -4.44 4.88
C VAL A 51 -10.63 -3.75 4.71
N LEU A 52 -11.60 -4.42 4.09
CA LEU A 52 -12.95 -3.86 3.89
C LEU A 52 -13.61 -3.52 5.22
N LYS A 53 -13.50 -4.40 6.21
CA LYS A 53 -14.02 -4.16 7.55
C LYS A 53 -13.39 -2.93 8.18
N ALA A 54 -12.07 -2.77 8.10
CA ALA A 54 -11.38 -1.58 8.60
C ALA A 54 -11.93 -0.28 7.97
N TYR A 55 -12.13 -0.27 6.64
CA TYR A 55 -12.76 0.88 5.98
C TYR A 55 -14.21 1.13 6.41
N GLU A 56 -15.01 0.06 6.60
CA GLU A 56 -16.41 0.15 7.06
C GLU A 56 -16.52 0.66 8.50
N ASP A 57 -15.55 0.31 9.35
CA ASP A 57 -15.43 0.79 10.73
C ASP A 57 -14.87 2.23 10.82
N GLY A 58 -14.53 2.85 9.68
CA GLY A 58 -13.95 4.19 9.61
C GLY A 58 -12.49 4.25 10.04
N GLU A 59 -11.84 3.09 10.14
CA GLU A 59 -10.43 2.96 10.48
C GLU A 59 -9.55 3.15 9.26
N THR A 60 -8.28 3.50 9.51
CA THR A 60 -7.24 3.43 8.47
C THR A 60 -6.72 1.99 8.43
N PRO A 61 -6.86 1.25 7.31
CA PRO A 61 -6.37 -0.11 7.26
C PRO A 61 -4.86 -0.17 7.47
N SER A 62 -4.41 -1.26 8.08
CA SER A 62 -3.00 -1.58 8.13
C SER A 62 -2.40 -1.78 6.74
N ARG A 63 -1.08 -1.65 6.64
CA ARG A 63 -0.40 -1.78 5.35
C ARG A 63 -0.27 -3.24 4.90
N PHE A 64 -0.17 -4.17 5.86
CA PHE A 64 0.03 -5.60 5.63
C PHE A 64 -1.05 -6.40 6.34
N TYR A 65 -1.51 -7.46 5.67
CA TYR A 65 -2.45 -8.42 6.24
C TYR A 65 -2.02 -9.85 5.94
N GLN A 66 -2.14 -10.72 6.95
CA GLN A 66 -1.94 -12.16 6.85
C GLN A 66 -3.04 -12.89 7.63
N ASN A 67 -3.59 -13.96 7.06
CA ASN A 67 -4.64 -14.78 7.68
C ASN A 67 -5.84 -13.94 8.21
N GLY A 68 -6.20 -12.87 7.50
CA GLY A 68 -7.30 -11.98 7.89
C GLY A 68 -7.00 -11.04 9.06
N GLN A 69 -5.73 -10.86 9.43
CA GLN A 69 -5.30 -9.99 10.53
C GLN A 69 -4.29 -8.95 10.03
N PRO A 70 -4.31 -7.72 10.58
CA PRO A 70 -3.24 -6.75 10.34
C PRO A 70 -1.94 -7.26 10.97
N VAL A 71 -0.82 -7.08 10.28
CA VAL A 71 0.52 -7.45 10.78
C VAL A 71 1.50 -6.29 10.65
N GLY A 72 2.40 -6.16 11.63
CA GLY A 72 3.55 -5.26 11.55
C GLY A 72 4.56 -5.73 10.51
N LEU A 73 5.41 -4.83 10.00
CA LEU A 73 6.46 -5.19 9.03
C LEU A 73 7.45 -6.21 9.62
N ASP A 74 7.72 -6.10 10.92
CA ASP A 74 8.58 -6.98 11.71
C ASP A 74 7.93 -8.33 12.05
N GLU A 75 6.61 -8.44 11.89
CA GLU A 75 5.82 -9.64 12.16
C GLU A 75 5.46 -10.42 10.89
N VAL A 76 5.77 -9.88 9.70
CA VAL A 76 5.44 -10.53 8.43
C VAL A 76 6.17 -11.86 8.30
N ASP A 77 5.40 -12.94 8.21
CA ASP A 77 5.93 -14.26 7.85
C ASP A 77 6.00 -14.41 6.32
N LEU A 78 7.19 -14.40 5.75
CA LEU A 78 7.37 -14.49 4.30
C LEU A 78 7.02 -15.86 3.71
N GLU A 79 6.81 -16.89 4.54
CA GLU A 79 6.32 -18.20 4.09
C GLU A 79 4.80 -18.18 3.84
N ILE A 80 4.08 -17.18 4.35
CA ILE A 80 2.64 -17.04 4.23
C ILE A 80 2.30 -15.90 3.25
N PRO A 81 1.36 -16.10 2.31
CA PRO A 81 0.93 -15.06 1.38
C PRO A 81 0.44 -13.79 2.10
N VAL A 82 1.17 -12.70 1.88
CA VAL A 82 0.86 -11.38 2.43
C VAL A 82 -0.01 -10.57 1.46
N TRP A 83 -1.04 -9.92 1.99
CA TRP A 83 -1.77 -8.88 1.26
C TRP A 83 -1.24 -7.51 1.60
N PHE A 84 -1.12 -6.66 0.58
CA PHE A 84 -0.66 -5.29 0.72
C PHE A 84 -1.76 -4.30 0.35
N GLU A 85 -2.12 -3.43 1.29
CA GLU A 85 -3.08 -2.37 1.04
C GLU A 85 -2.37 -1.17 0.39
N GLY A 86 -2.75 -0.84 -0.85
CA GLY A 86 -2.10 0.22 -1.65
C GLY A 86 -1.49 -0.24 -2.98
N GLY A 87 -1.62 -1.52 -3.34
CA GLY A 87 -1.52 -1.98 -4.74
C GLY A 87 -0.14 -2.05 -5.40
N HIS A 88 0.99 -1.89 -4.68
CA HIS A 88 2.30 -2.14 -5.28
C HIS A 88 3.34 -2.66 -4.27
N MET A 89 3.83 -3.89 -4.50
CA MET A 89 5.19 -4.27 -4.16
C MET A 89 5.74 -5.19 -5.26
N PHE A 90 6.94 -4.88 -5.75
CA PHE A 90 7.68 -5.72 -6.69
C PHE A 90 7.87 -7.12 -6.08
N THR A 91 7.30 -8.16 -6.69
CA THR A 91 7.75 -9.52 -6.43
C THR A 91 9.12 -9.70 -7.07
N SER A 92 10.17 -9.28 -6.38
CA SER A 92 11.52 -9.76 -6.66
C SER A 92 11.65 -11.15 -6.05
N VAL A 93 11.22 -12.17 -6.79
CA VAL A 93 11.84 -13.51 -6.75
C VAL A 93 11.83 -14.07 -8.17
N GLY A 94 13.02 -14.44 -8.63
CA GLY A 94 13.37 -14.54 -10.03
C GLY A 94 12.68 -15.68 -10.79
N SER A 95 12.37 -15.38 -12.05
CA SER A 95 12.38 -16.34 -13.15
C SER A 95 12.84 -15.59 -14.40
N TYR A 96 14.09 -15.08 -14.37
CA TYR A 96 14.73 -14.63 -15.59
C TYR A 96 15.12 -15.88 -16.38
N VAL A 97 14.29 -16.27 -17.34
CA VAL A 97 14.70 -17.19 -18.40
C VAL A 97 15.31 -16.31 -19.49
N PRO A 98 16.65 -16.34 -19.71
CA PRO A 98 17.24 -15.59 -20.81
C PRO A 98 16.69 -16.14 -22.13
N ARG A 99 15.93 -15.29 -22.81
CA ARG A 99 15.44 -15.51 -24.17
C ARG A 99 16.63 -15.34 -25.13
N GLY A 100 17.36 -16.42 -25.38
CA GLY A 100 18.41 -16.41 -26.42
C GLY A 100 19.58 -17.35 -26.18
N ALA A 101 19.38 -18.65 -26.41
CA ALA A 101 20.47 -19.58 -26.71
C ALA A 101 19.96 -20.76 -27.53
N HIS A 102 19.47 -20.51 -28.75
CA HIS A 102 19.48 -21.50 -29.83
C HIS A 102 20.15 -20.87 -31.05
N MET A 103 21.48 -20.83 -31.01
CA MET A 103 22.30 -20.96 -32.21
C MET A 103 23.39 -21.97 -31.90
N ALA A 104 23.21 -23.18 -32.41
CA ALA A 104 24.31 -24.03 -32.83
C ALA A 104 23.77 -24.95 -33.91
N VAL A 105 24.07 -24.55 -35.15
CA VAL A 105 24.06 -25.37 -36.35
C VAL A 105 25.07 -26.49 -36.15
N SER A 106 24.68 -27.73 -36.44
CA SER A 106 25.51 -28.79 -37.01
C SER A 106 24.59 -29.87 -37.58
#